data_AF-A0A5C7WGM1-F1
#
_entry.id   AF-A0A5C7WGM1-F1
#
_cell.length_a   1.000
_cell.length_b   1.000
_cell.length_c   1.000
_cell.angle_alpha   90.00
_cell.angle_beta   90.00
_cell.angle_gamma   90.00
#
_symmetry.space_group_name_H-M   'P 1'
#
loop_
_entity.id
_entity.type
_entity.pdbx_description
1 polymer ?
#
loop_
_entity_poly.entity_id
_entity_poly.type
_entity_poly.pdbx_seq_one_letter_code
_entity_poly.pdbx_strand_id
1 'polypeptide(L)' 'MSYTELSVEERATIQIGRTQGFSLRRIACLINRSPSTISRE' A
#
# COMPACT_ATOMS: atom_id res chain seq x y z
N MET A 1 -19.03 -4.00 0.95
CA MET A 1 -17.61 -3.73 0.65
C MET A 1 -16.79 -4.85 1.27
N SER A 2 -16.30 -5.79 0.48
CA SER A 2 -15.40 -6.83 0.97
C SER A 2 -14.04 -6.19 1.23
N TYR A 3 -13.74 -5.93 2.50
CA TYR A 3 -12.42 -5.46 2.89
C TYR A 3 -11.45 -6.64 2.80
N THR A 4 -10.65 -6.67 1.73
CA THR A 4 -9.51 -7.57 1.64
C THR A 4 -8.35 -6.94 2.36
N GLU A 5 -8.00 -7.52 3.51
CA GLU A 5 -6.80 -7.16 4.27
C GLU A 5 -5.57 -7.15 3.36
N LEU A 6 -4.60 -6.30 3.70
CA LEU A 6 -3.32 -6.26 3.01
C LEU A 6 -2.52 -7.51 3.41
N SER A 7 -2.05 -8.22 2.40
CA SER A 7 -1.13 -9.34 2.60
C SER A 7 0.20 -8.85 3.17
N VAL A 8 0.97 -9.78 3.74
CA VAL A 8 2.31 -9.50 4.30
C VAL A 8 3.22 -8.86 3.23
N GLU A 9 3.12 -9.32 1.98
CA GLU A 9 3.89 -8.77 0.85
C GLU A 9 3.51 -7.33 0.52
N GLU A 10 2.21 -7.01 0.53
CA GLU A 10 1.73 -5.65 0.29
C GLU A 10 2.17 -4.70 1.41
N ARG A 11 2.09 -5.17 2.67
CA ARG A 11 2.60 -4.44 3.85
C ARG A 11 4.09 -4.16 3.76
N ALA A 12 4.89 -5.16 3.39
CA ALA A 12 6.32 -5.00 3.19
C ALA A 12 6.61 -3.96 2.09
N THR A 13 5.89 -4.04 0.96
CA THR A 13 6.01 -3.09 -0.15
C THR A 13 5.66 -1.66 0.28
N ILE A 14 4.63 -1.49 1.11
CA ILE A 14 4.27 -0.18 1.68
C ILE A 14 5.39 0.36 2.56
N GLN A 15 5.93 -0.45 3.48
CA GLN A 15 7.01 -0.02 4.37
C GLN A 15 8.26 0.38 3.59
N ILE A 16 8.69 -0.44 2.63
CA ILE A 16 9.83 -0.17 1.76
C ILE A 16 9.59 1.09 0.92
N GLY A 17 8.40 1.25 0.34
CA GLY A 17 8.05 2.45 -0.43
C GLY A 17 8.09 3.72 0.42
N ARG A 18 7.64 3.65 1.67
CA ARG A 18 7.69 4.78 2.61
C ARG A 18 9.13 5.15 2.97
N THR A 19 9.99 4.17 3.25
CA THR A 19 11.41 4.44 3.58
C THR A 19 12.17 5.01 2.38
N GLN A 20 11.78 4.64 1.15
CA GLN A 20 12.30 5.22 -0.09
C GLN A 20 11.72 6.60 -0.42
N GLY A 21 10.77 7.12 0.37
CA GLY A 21 10.14 8.43 0.15
C GLY A 21 9.09 8.45 -0.97
N PHE A 22 8.55 7.29 -1.37
CA PHE A 22 7.50 7.24 -2.38
C PHE A 22 6.17 7.80 -1.86
N SER A 23 5.43 8.44 -2.77
CA SER A 23 4.08 8.88 -2.49
C SER A 23 3.12 7.70 -2.35
N LEU A 24 2.08 7.88 -1.53
CA LEU A 24 1.02 6.88 -1.34
C LEU A 24 0.42 6.38 -2.67
N ARG A 25 0.22 7.29 -3.63
CA ARG A 25 -0.26 6.94 -4.97
C ARG A 25 0.69 5.99 -5.69
N ARG A 26 1.99 6.26 -5.63
CA ARG A 26 2.99 5.42 -6.28
C ARG A 26 3.02 4.03 -5.66
N ILE A 27 2.98 3.94 -4.32
CA ILE A 27 2.92 2.66 -3.61
C ILE A 27 1.63 1.90 -3.96
N ALA A 28 0.48 2.58 -3.99
CA ALA A 28 -0.81 2.01 -4.36
C ALA A 28 -0.80 1.38 -5.76
N CYS A 29 -0.19 2.06 -6.73
CA CYS A 29 -0.01 1.51 -8.07
C CYS A 29 0.88 0.26 -8.10
N LEU A 30 1.91 0.17 -7.26
CA LEU A 30 2.82 -0.97 -7.22
C LEU A 30 2.13 -2.25 -6.72
N ILE A 31 1.23 -2.14 -5.74
CA ILE A 31 0.48 -3.27 -5.19
C ILE A 31 -0.92 -3.43 -5.78
N ASN A 32 -1.24 -2.65 -6.82
CA ASN A 32 -2.56 -2.63 -7.46
C ASN A 32 -3.73 -2.42 -6.49
N ARG A 33 -3.55 -1.54 -5.49
CA ARG A 33 -4.58 -1.16 -4.50
C ARG A 33 -4.96 0.30 -4.66
N SER A 34 -6.06 0.71 -4.03
CA SER A 34 -6.39 2.13 -3.94
C SER A 34 -5.47 2.83 -2.91
N PRO A 35 -5.14 4.11 -3.11
CA PRO A 35 -4.40 4.89 -2.11
C PRO A 35 -5.12 4.97 -0.76
N SER A 36 -6.45 4.88 -0.78
CA SER A 36 -7.29 4.85 0.42
C SER A 36 -7.15 3.56 1.22
N THR A 37 -6.81 2.42 0.59
CA THR A 37 -6.50 1.17 1.30
C THR A 37 -5.20 1.33 2.10
N ILE A 38 -4.17 1.88 1.50
CA ILE A 38 -2.88 2.10 2.19
C ILE A 38 -3.01 3.15 3.30
N SER A 39 -3.81 4.20 3.08
CA SER A 39 -4.00 5.25 4.10
C SER A 39 -4.76 4.79 5.34
N ARG A 40 -5.45 3.64 5.27
CA ARG A 40 -6.22 3.08 6.39
C ARG A 40 -5.39 2.17 7.28
N GLU A 41 -4.22 1.75 6.82
CA GLU A 41 -3.29 0.89 7.54
C GLU A 41 -2.19 1.71 8.22
#